data_AF-A0A088SQH9-F1
#
_entry.id   AF-A0A088SQH9-F1
#
_cell.length_a   1.000
_cell.length_b   1.000
_cell.length_c   1.000
_cell.angle_alpha   90.00
_cell.angle_beta   90.00
_cell.angle_gamma   90.00
#
_symmetry.space_group_name_H-M   'P 1'
#
loop_
_entity.id
_entity.type
_entity.pdbx_description
1 polymer ?
#
loop_
_entity_poly.entity_id
_entity_poly.type
_entity_poly.pdbx_seq_one_letter_code
_entity_poly.pdbx_strand_id
1 'polypeptide(L)'
;MLGDWWCMIIKGKTHPSVRFYLEQGIVHSAYIKYCAKLLFDLGYSNSPEPVLVKKAGRSHLSEEKQFNYRIVTYTFTSLNFIYDSFYKIIDGKLVKVVPSFIGEYLTPFGLALWIMDDGSRQKEQGIMIATHSFSYEDVQFLANILTELYGLKTSVVKSGIDNQWRINIWKKSMPKLAEIVKPYMIPEMAYKLEGYQLLERV
;
A
#
# COMPACT_ATOMS: atom_id res chain seq x y z
N MET A 1 -5.08 0.19 -2.22
CA MET A 1 -5.09 1.28 -3.22
C MET A 1 -4.12 2.40 -2.88
N LEU A 2 -3.88 2.77 -1.62
CA LEU A 2 -2.87 3.77 -1.30
C LEU A 2 -1.43 3.29 -1.57
N GLY A 3 -1.14 2.00 -1.38
CA GLY A 3 0.15 1.42 -1.78
C GLY A 3 0.15 0.67 -3.09
N ASP A 4 0.81 -0.48 -3.09
CA ASP A 4 1.23 -1.24 -4.29
C ASP A 4 0.08 -1.81 -5.13
N TRP A 5 -1.15 -1.65 -4.68
CA TRP A 5 -2.34 -2.06 -5.41
C TRP A 5 -2.66 -1.11 -6.57
N TRP A 6 -3.07 -1.69 -7.69
CA TRP A 6 -3.71 -0.98 -8.79
C TRP A 6 -4.95 -1.72 -9.27
N CYS A 7 -5.79 -1.03 -10.02
CA CYS A 7 -6.95 -1.67 -10.64
C CYS A 7 -7.15 -1.21 -12.08
N MET A 8 -7.86 -2.03 -12.85
CA MET A 8 -8.13 -1.79 -14.27
C MET A 8 -9.60 -2.02 -14.56
N ILE A 9 -10.15 -1.22 -15.48
CA ILE A 9 -11.46 -1.49 -16.06
C ILE A 9 -11.36 -2.62 -17.09
N ILE A 10 -12.19 -3.64 -16.89
CA ILE A 10 -12.43 -4.74 -17.79
C ILE A 10 -13.73 -4.46 -18.54
N LYS A 11 -13.64 -4.36 -19.87
CA LYS A 11 -14.79 -4.13 -20.74
C LYS A 11 -15.68 -5.38 -20.73
N GLY A 12 -16.89 -5.26 -20.21
CA GLY A 12 -17.93 -6.27 -20.30
C GLY A 12 -18.84 -6.05 -21.51
N LYS A 13 -19.78 -6.97 -21.74
CA LYS A 13 -20.79 -6.85 -22.80
C LYS A 13 -21.84 -5.78 -22.51
N THR A 14 -22.25 -5.66 -21.24
CA THR A 14 -23.30 -4.74 -20.78
C THR A 14 -22.72 -3.57 -19.97
N HIS A 15 -21.91 -3.88 -18.96
CA HIS A 15 -21.27 -2.90 -18.10
C HIS A 15 -19.77 -3.18 -17.93
N PRO A 16 -18.94 -2.14 -17.76
CA PRO A 16 -17.58 -2.33 -17.31
C PRO A 16 -17.55 -2.90 -15.89
N SER A 17 -16.46 -3.59 -15.58
CA SER A 17 -16.18 -4.10 -14.23
C SER A 17 -14.74 -3.76 -13.88
N VAL A 18 -14.42 -3.64 -12.60
CA VAL A 18 -13.03 -3.39 -12.16
C VAL A 18 -12.37 -4.68 -11.69
N ARG A 19 -11.08 -4.82 -11.97
CA ARG A 19 -10.22 -5.88 -11.44
C ARG A 19 -9.05 -5.27 -10.68
N PHE A 20 -8.76 -5.80 -9.49
CA PHE A 20 -7.64 -5.37 -8.66
C PHE A 20 -6.45 -6.30 -8.83
N TYR A 21 -5.27 -5.72 -8.69
CA TYR A 21 -4.00 -6.38 -8.81
C TYR A 21 -3.08 -5.90 -7.68
N LEU A 22 -2.26 -6.83 -7.20
CA LEU A 22 -1.11 -6.55 -6.35
C LEU A 22 0.07 -7.35 -6.92
N GLU A 23 1.24 -6.73 -6.99
CA GLU A 23 2.46 -7.42 -7.42
C GLU A 23 3.62 -7.00 -6.54
N GLN A 24 4.44 -7.98 -6.15
CA GLN A 24 5.56 -7.80 -5.24
C GLN A 24 6.77 -8.63 -5.66
N GLY A 25 7.95 -8.16 -5.27
CA GLY A 25 9.19 -8.92 -5.36
C GLY A 25 9.10 -10.24 -4.60
N ILE A 26 9.81 -11.27 -5.07
CA ILE A 26 9.89 -12.57 -4.37
C ILE A 26 10.40 -12.41 -2.93
N VAL A 27 11.24 -11.41 -2.68
CA VAL A 27 11.75 -11.06 -1.34
C VAL A 27 10.64 -10.74 -0.33
N HIS A 28 9.45 -10.36 -0.79
CA HIS A 28 8.27 -10.08 0.04
C HIS A 28 7.20 -11.17 -0.08
N SER A 29 7.62 -12.42 -0.38
CA SER A 29 6.72 -13.56 -0.62
C SER A 29 5.75 -13.85 0.51
N ALA A 30 6.18 -13.75 1.78
CA ALA A 30 5.30 -13.96 2.94
C ALA A 30 4.12 -12.99 2.93
N TYR A 31 4.36 -11.70 2.64
CA TYR A 31 3.33 -10.69 2.62
C TYR A 31 2.34 -10.85 1.46
N ILE A 32 2.83 -11.08 0.25
CA ILE A 32 1.92 -11.28 -0.88
C ILE A 32 1.13 -12.59 -0.76
N LYS A 33 1.68 -13.65 -0.16
CA LYS A 33 0.92 -14.86 0.17
C LYS A 33 -0.16 -14.59 1.23
N TYR A 34 0.15 -13.80 2.25
CA TYR A 34 -0.84 -13.34 3.22
C TYR A 34 -2.00 -12.58 2.54
N CYS A 35 -1.70 -11.62 1.67
CA CYS A 35 -2.72 -10.89 0.91
C CYS A 35 -3.55 -11.80 -0.01
N ALA A 36 -2.92 -12.80 -0.65
CA ALA A 36 -3.59 -13.75 -1.53
C ALA A 36 -4.59 -14.61 -0.73
N LYS A 37 -4.15 -15.14 0.42
CA LYS A 37 -5.00 -15.90 1.33
C LYS A 37 -6.14 -15.04 1.88
N LEU A 38 -5.87 -13.82 2.31
CA LEU A 38 -6.90 -12.89 2.81
C LEU A 38 -8.01 -12.66 1.79
N LEU A 39 -7.64 -12.38 0.53
CA LEU A 39 -8.62 -12.19 -0.55
C LEU A 39 -9.40 -13.47 -0.86
N PHE A 40 -8.74 -14.62 -0.83
CA PHE A 40 -9.38 -15.92 -1.06
C PHE A 40 -10.41 -16.23 0.04
N ASP A 41 -10.03 -16.07 1.31
CA ASP A 41 -10.90 -16.30 2.46
C ASP A 41 -12.12 -15.37 2.45
N LEU A 42 -11.97 -14.15 1.92
CA LEU A 42 -13.04 -13.18 1.73
C LEU A 42 -13.85 -13.38 0.42
N GLY A 43 -13.48 -14.34 -0.43
CA GLY A 43 -14.20 -14.67 -1.67
C GLY A 43 -13.90 -13.73 -2.85
N TYR A 44 -12.82 -12.95 -2.81
CA TYR A 44 -12.43 -12.03 -3.88
C TYR A 44 -11.53 -12.64 -4.96
N SER A 45 -10.96 -13.83 -4.73
CA SER A 45 -10.13 -14.56 -5.68
C SER A 45 -10.45 -16.06 -5.69
N ASN A 46 -10.00 -16.75 -6.74
CA ASN A 46 -10.16 -18.21 -6.89
C ASN A 46 -9.00 -19.02 -6.31
N SER A 47 -7.94 -18.36 -5.84
CA SER A 47 -6.70 -19.00 -5.40
C SER A 47 -6.18 -18.31 -4.13
N PRO A 48 -5.79 -19.09 -3.10
CA PRO A 48 -5.09 -18.57 -1.93
C PRO A 48 -3.61 -18.28 -2.19
N GLU A 49 -3.07 -18.72 -3.33
CA GLU A 49 -1.67 -18.53 -3.72
C GLU A 49 -1.54 -17.50 -4.86
N PRO A 50 -0.53 -16.60 -4.80
CA PRO A 50 -0.24 -15.68 -5.88
C PRO A 50 0.45 -16.40 -7.06
N VAL A 51 0.36 -15.81 -8.25
CA VAL A 51 0.97 -16.36 -9.47
C VAL A 51 2.36 -15.76 -9.67
N LEU A 52 3.34 -16.59 -10.04
CA LEU A 52 4.68 -16.11 -10.40
C LEU A 52 4.65 -15.47 -11.81
N VAL A 53 5.15 -14.24 -11.92
CA VAL A 53 5.20 -13.48 -13.17
C VAL A 53 6.64 -13.05 -13.48
N LYS A 54 7.06 -13.19 -14.75
CA LYS A 54 8.40 -12.80 -15.21
C LYS A 54 8.43 -11.33 -15.61
N LYS A 55 9.40 -10.58 -15.09
CA LYS A 55 9.64 -9.17 -15.44
C LYS A 55 10.26 -9.06 -16.83
N ALA A 56 9.72 -8.15 -17.64
CA ALA A 56 10.30 -7.84 -18.95
C ALA A 56 11.69 -7.18 -18.80
N GLY A 57 12.63 -7.54 -19.68
CA GLY A 57 13.95 -6.90 -19.77
C GLY A 57 14.92 -7.18 -18.62
N ARG A 58 14.63 -8.15 -17.75
CA ARG A 58 15.47 -8.47 -16.56
C ARG A 58 16.20 -9.81 -16.65
N SER A 59 16.21 -10.48 -17.79
CA SER A 59 16.76 -11.84 -17.97
C SER A 59 18.25 -12.01 -17.63
N HIS A 60 19.01 -10.91 -17.59
CA HIS A 60 20.42 -10.88 -17.23
C HIS A 60 20.68 -10.83 -15.71
N LEU A 61 19.64 -10.66 -14.89
CA LEU A 61 19.76 -10.61 -13.43
C LEU A 61 19.57 -12.00 -12.81
N SER A 62 19.85 -12.11 -11.51
CA SER A 62 19.50 -13.29 -10.72
C SER A 62 18.00 -13.58 -10.74
N GLU A 63 17.64 -14.83 -10.52
CA GLU A 63 16.25 -15.30 -10.61
C GLU A 63 15.32 -14.52 -9.69
N GLU A 64 15.73 -14.20 -8.46
CA GLU A 64 14.91 -13.42 -7.52
C GLU A 64 14.62 -11.98 -8.00
N LYS A 65 15.44 -11.46 -8.92
CA LYS A 65 15.24 -10.15 -9.56
C LYS A 65 14.49 -10.24 -10.88
N GLN A 66 14.34 -11.44 -11.44
CA GLN A 66 13.62 -11.69 -12.69
C GLN A 66 12.11 -11.86 -12.49
N PHE A 67 11.67 -12.29 -11.31
CA PHE A 67 10.27 -12.60 -11.08
C PHE A 67 9.63 -11.74 -9.98
N ASN A 68 8.31 -11.67 -10.04
CA ASN A 68 7.43 -11.16 -9.01
C ASN A 68 6.32 -12.17 -8.74
N TYR A 69 5.67 -12.05 -7.60
CA TYR A 69 4.37 -12.65 -7.37
C TYR A 69 3.27 -11.65 -7.70
N ARG A 70 2.16 -12.11 -8.28
CA ARG A 70 1.00 -11.28 -8.62
C ARG A 70 -0.29 -11.94 -8.12
N ILE A 71 -1.14 -11.13 -7.50
CA ILE A 71 -2.52 -11.47 -7.18
C ILE A 71 -3.45 -10.80 -8.18
N VAL A 72 -4.52 -11.49 -8.54
CA VAL A 72 -5.58 -10.98 -9.40
C VAL A 72 -6.92 -11.33 -8.76
N THR A 73 -7.79 -10.34 -8.56
CA THR A 73 -9.15 -10.58 -8.08
C THR A 73 -10.08 -11.02 -9.22
N TYR A 74 -11.28 -11.49 -8.87
CA TYR A 74 -12.41 -11.45 -9.78
C TYR A 74 -12.70 -10.01 -10.26
N THR A 75 -13.63 -9.88 -11.20
CA THR A 75 -14.10 -8.58 -11.70
C THR A 75 -15.39 -8.17 -11.01
N PHE A 76 -15.50 -6.91 -10.59
CA PHE A 76 -16.65 -6.41 -9.84
C PHE A 76 -17.18 -5.12 -10.45
N THR A 77 -18.44 -5.11 -10.89
CA THR A 77 -19.10 -3.85 -11.30
C THR A 77 -19.44 -2.99 -10.08
N SER A 78 -19.77 -3.61 -8.94
CA SER A 78 -20.08 -2.93 -7.68
C SER A 78 -18.90 -2.15 -7.08
N LEU A 79 -17.66 -2.43 -7.52
CA LEU A 79 -16.46 -1.75 -7.05
C LEU A 79 -15.93 -0.71 -8.05
N ASN A 80 -16.65 -0.43 -9.15
CA ASN A 80 -16.23 0.55 -10.15
C ASN A 80 -15.98 1.93 -9.52
N PHE A 81 -16.75 2.31 -8.50
CA PHE A 81 -16.58 3.57 -7.78
C PHE A 81 -15.16 3.74 -7.21
N ILE A 82 -14.47 2.64 -6.84
CA ILE A 82 -13.09 2.69 -6.36
C ILE A 82 -12.15 3.11 -7.49
N TYR A 83 -12.30 2.52 -8.68
CA TYR A 83 -11.53 2.93 -9.85
C TYR A 83 -11.79 4.41 -10.18
N ASP A 84 -13.08 4.78 -10.29
CA ASP A 84 -13.48 6.15 -10.65
C ASP A 84 -13.02 7.18 -9.63
N SER A 85 -12.86 6.80 -8.37
CA SER A 85 -12.37 7.68 -7.30
C SER A 85 -10.86 7.82 -7.31
N PHE A 86 -10.12 6.74 -7.56
CA PHE A 86 -8.64 6.73 -7.51
C PHE A 86 -7.97 7.08 -8.83
N TYR A 87 -8.64 7.04 -9.98
CA TYR A 87 -8.04 7.33 -11.27
C TYR A 87 -8.77 8.45 -12.01
N LYS A 88 -8.05 9.51 -12.36
CA LYS A 88 -8.57 10.69 -13.07
C LYS A 88 -7.76 10.97 -14.32
N ILE A 89 -8.39 11.56 -15.33
CA ILE A 89 -7.68 12.08 -16.49
C ILE A 89 -7.22 13.51 -16.18
N ILE A 90 -5.90 13.72 -16.13
CA ILE A 90 -5.26 15.02 -15.93
C ILE A 90 -4.29 15.22 -17.11
N ASP A 91 -4.44 16.31 -17.85
CA ASP A 91 -3.65 16.61 -19.05
C ASP A 91 -3.60 15.45 -20.06
N GLY A 92 -4.74 14.79 -20.26
CA GLY A 92 -4.89 13.65 -21.18
C GLY A 92 -4.26 12.33 -20.69
N LYS A 93 -3.72 12.29 -19.47
CA LYS A 93 -3.09 11.09 -18.87
C LYS A 93 -3.93 10.57 -17.71
N LEU A 94 -3.99 9.24 -17.57
CA LEU A 94 -4.59 8.61 -16.41
C LEU A 94 -3.63 8.72 -15.21
N VAL A 95 -4.04 9.45 -14.19
CA VAL A 95 -3.27 9.72 -12.97
C VAL A 95 -4.00 9.12 -11.79
N LYS A 96 -3.24 8.49 -10.88
CA LYS A 96 -3.74 7.97 -9.62
C LYS A 96 -3.81 9.13 -8.61
N VAL A 97 -4.97 9.36 -7.99
CA VAL A 97 -5.24 10.44 -7.04
C VAL A 97 -5.77 9.88 -5.72
N VAL A 98 -5.77 10.70 -4.68
CA VAL A 98 -6.33 10.32 -3.37
C VAL A 98 -7.80 10.79 -3.27
N PRO A 99 -8.77 9.88 -3.07
CA PRO A 99 -10.17 10.27 -2.88
C PRO A 99 -10.38 11.03 -1.56
N SER A 100 -11.25 12.03 -1.57
CA SER A 100 -11.57 12.84 -0.38
C SER A 100 -12.15 12.04 0.79
N PHE A 101 -12.86 10.95 0.51
CA PHE A 101 -13.44 10.07 1.53
C PHE A 101 -12.43 9.09 2.13
N ILE A 102 -11.16 9.09 1.71
CA ILE A 102 -10.21 8.04 2.11
C ILE A 102 -10.01 7.96 3.64
N GLY A 103 -10.15 9.07 4.34
CA GLY A 103 -10.07 9.11 5.80
C GLY A 103 -11.15 8.27 6.49
N GLU A 104 -12.33 8.11 5.87
CA GLU A 104 -13.43 7.30 6.41
C GLU A 104 -13.11 5.80 6.38
N TYR A 105 -12.22 5.37 5.46
CA TYR A 105 -11.88 3.96 5.24
C TYR A 105 -10.47 3.59 5.71
N LEU A 106 -9.65 4.56 6.12
CA LEU A 106 -8.30 4.30 6.59
C LEU A 106 -8.33 3.84 8.05
N THR A 107 -8.74 2.58 8.28
CA THR A 107 -8.78 1.91 9.58
C THR A 107 -7.37 1.49 10.07
N PRO A 108 -7.18 1.07 11.34
CA PRO A 108 -5.90 0.52 11.81
C PRO A 108 -5.38 -0.63 10.95
N PHE A 109 -6.26 -1.50 10.48
CA PHE A 109 -5.95 -2.56 9.53
C PHE A 109 -5.48 -2.00 8.18
N GLY A 110 -6.20 -1.00 7.64
CA GLY A 110 -5.81 -0.33 6.40
C GLY A 110 -4.45 0.38 6.50
N LEU A 111 -4.17 1.04 7.62
CA LEU A 111 -2.87 1.67 7.90
C LEU A 111 -1.75 0.62 8.02
N ALA A 112 -2.02 -0.52 8.66
CA ALA A 112 -1.06 -1.63 8.75
C ALA A 112 -0.70 -2.18 7.36
N LEU A 113 -1.70 -2.45 6.51
CA LEU A 113 -1.47 -2.87 5.12
C LEU A 113 -0.67 -1.83 4.34
N TRP A 114 -1.00 -0.54 4.48
CA TRP A 114 -0.28 0.52 3.78
C TRP A 114 1.19 0.63 4.22
N ILE A 115 1.47 0.44 5.51
CA ILE A 115 2.84 0.36 6.01
C ILE A 115 3.56 -0.91 5.52
N MET A 116 2.87 -2.05 5.41
CA MET A 116 3.46 -3.27 4.86
C MET A 116 3.78 -3.13 3.36
N ASP A 117 2.95 -2.42 2.60
CA ASP A 117 3.24 -2.02 1.21
C ASP A 117 4.44 -1.05 1.18
N ASP A 118 4.25 0.19 1.62
CA ASP A 118 5.16 1.32 1.29
C ASP A 118 6.01 1.83 2.46
N GLY A 119 5.79 1.28 3.65
CA GLY A 119 6.49 1.70 4.86
C GLY A 119 7.97 1.32 4.81
N SER A 120 8.85 2.23 5.23
CA SER A 120 10.27 1.94 5.39
C SER A 120 10.81 2.61 6.65
N ARG A 121 11.42 1.79 7.51
CA ARG A 121 12.01 2.23 8.77
C ARG A 121 13.14 3.21 8.50
N GLN A 122 13.11 4.34 9.17
CA GLN A 122 14.19 5.33 9.15
C GLN A 122 14.89 5.31 10.51
N LYS A 123 16.16 4.88 10.50
CA LYS A 123 16.97 4.75 11.72
C LYS A 123 16.99 6.08 12.48
N GLU A 124 16.61 6.04 13.76
CA GLU A 124 16.46 7.19 14.66
C GLU A 124 15.42 8.27 14.26
N GLN A 125 14.71 8.12 13.14
CA GLN A 125 13.78 9.16 12.65
C GLN A 125 12.31 8.74 12.68
N GLY A 126 12.03 7.43 12.70
CA GLY A 126 10.67 6.87 12.69
C GLY A 126 10.45 5.98 11.47
N ILE A 127 9.36 6.19 10.75
CA ILE A 127 9.03 5.48 9.51
C ILE A 127 8.69 6.47 8.40
N MET A 128 9.09 6.16 7.18
CA MET A 128 8.59 6.85 5.99
C MET A 128 7.54 5.97 5.29
N ILE A 129 6.59 6.59 4.61
CA ILE A 129 5.67 5.91 3.70
C ILE A 129 5.95 6.49 2.31
N ALA A 130 6.34 5.63 1.38
CA ALA A 130 6.57 6.03 0.00
C ALA A 130 5.24 6.36 -0.69
N THR A 131 5.06 7.63 -1.06
CA THR A 131 3.81 8.13 -1.70
C THR A 131 4.12 8.79 -3.03
N HIS A 132 5.11 8.28 -3.74
CA HIS A 132 5.70 8.92 -4.92
C HIS A 132 4.75 9.02 -6.13
N SER A 133 3.66 8.26 -6.13
CA SER A 133 2.64 8.29 -7.18
C SER A 133 1.62 9.41 -7.02
N PHE A 134 1.63 10.13 -5.88
CA PHE A 134 0.64 11.14 -5.54
C PHE A 134 1.21 12.56 -5.60
N SER A 135 0.34 13.55 -5.82
CA SER A 135 0.75 14.96 -5.81
C SER A 135 1.13 15.43 -4.41
N TYR A 136 1.73 16.61 -4.29
CA TYR A 136 2.04 17.18 -2.99
C TYR A 136 0.77 17.36 -2.12
N GLU A 137 -0.31 17.83 -2.74
CA GLU A 137 -1.60 18.10 -2.10
C GLU A 137 -2.23 16.81 -1.58
N ASP A 138 -2.23 15.76 -2.38
CA ASP A 138 -2.67 14.42 -1.99
C ASP A 138 -1.86 13.89 -0.79
N VAL A 139 -0.54 14.06 -0.82
CA VAL A 139 0.35 13.58 0.26
C VAL A 139 0.17 14.41 1.53
N GLN A 140 -0.05 15.72 1.41
CA GLN A 140 -0.36 16.60 2.53
C GLN A 140 -1.71 16.26 3.15
N PHE A 141 -2.71 15.97 2.32
CA PHE A 141 -4.02 15.52 2.77
C PHE A 141 -3.93 14.21 3.56
N LEU A 142 -3.20 13.22 3.04
CA LEU A 142 -2.96 11.96 3.73
C LEU A 142 -2.21 12.15 5.07
N ALA A 143 -1.21 13.03 5.11
CA ALA A 143 -0.48 13.34 6.35
C ALA A 143 -1.41 13.96 7.42
N ASN A 144 -2.32 14.84 7.00
CA ASN A 144 -3.32 15.43 7.89
C ASN A 144 -4.29 14.37 8.42
N ILE A 145 -4.77 13.46 7.57
CA ILE A 145 -5.61 12.32 8.01
C ILE A 145 -4.91 11.49 9.09
N LEU A 146 -3.63 11.17 8.93
CA LEU A 146 -2.87 10.41 9.94
C LEU A 146 -2.76 11.17 11.26
N THR A 147 -2.65 12.50 11.19
CA THR A 147 -2.63 13.35 12.39
C THR A 147 -4.00 13.38 13.06
N GLU A 148 -5.09 13.55 12.31
CA GLU A 148 -6.45 13.69 12.82
C GLU A 148 -7.01 12.38 13.39
N LEU A 149 -6.89 11.27 12.64
CA LEU A 149 -7.44 9.98 13.05
C LEU A 149 -6.62 9.32 14.16
N TYR A 150 -5.30 9.45 14.09
CA TYR A 150 -4.39 8.65 14.92
C TYR A 150 -3.51 9.49 15.83
N GLY A 151 -3.58 10.82 15.80
CA GLY A 151 -2.70 11.69 16.59
C GLY A 151 -1.22 11.48 16.29
N LEU A 152 -0.88 10.99 15.09
CA LEU A 152 0.50 10.74 14.68
C LEU A 152 1.11 12.04 14.18
N LYS A 153 2.29 12.39 14.68
CA LYS A 153 3.01 13.55 14.16
C LYS A 153 3.70 13.17 12.85
N THR A 154 3.30 13.84 11.77
CA THR A 154 3.76 13.59 10.40
C THR A 154 4.40 14.82 9.76
N SER A 155 5.16 14.61 8.70
CA SER A 155 5.65 15.67 7.80
C SER A 155 5.72 15.18 6.37
N VAL A 156 5.46 16.06 5.40
CA VAL A 156 5.64 15.78 3.97
C VAL A 156 7.04 16.20 3.55
N VAL A 157 7.78 15.31 2.88
CA VAL A 157 9.18 15.53 2.51
C VAL A 157 9.39 15.17 1.03
N LYS A 158 10.22 15.94 0.32
CA LYS A 158 10.63 15.62 -1.07
C LYS A 158 11.56 14.40 -1.07
N SER A 159 11.40 13.51 -2.04
CA SER A 159 12.10 12.21 -2.08
C SER A 159 13.43 12.24 -2.87
N GLY A 160 13.88 13.44 -3.25
CA GLY A 160 15.08 13.64 -4.07
C GLY A 160 14.84 13.57 -5.58
N ILE A 161 13.63 13.17 -6.00
CA ILE A 161 13.17 13.19 -7.39
C ILE A 161 12.11 14.29 -7.53
N ASP A 162 12.06 14.94 -8.68
CA ASP A 162 11.06 15.97 -8.96
C ASP A 162 9.65 15.40 -8.91
N ASN A 163 8.76 16.19 -8.29
CA ASN A 163 7.35 15.84 -8.06
C ASN A 163 7.12 14.53 -7.30
N GLN A 164 8.08 14.06 -6.51
CA GLN A 164 7.90 12.89 -5.65
C GLN A 164 8.03 13.25 -4.18
N TRP A 165 6.96 12.93 -3.45
CA TRP A 165 6.83 13.23 -2.04
C TRP A 165 6.66 11.94 -1.24
N ARG A 166 6.94 12.03 0.07
CA ARG A 166 6.77 10.95 1.04
C ARG A 166 6.23 11.51 2.34
N ILE A 167 5.53 10.67 3.09
CA ILE A 167 5.10 10.99 4.45
C ILE A 167 6.14 10.43 5.41
N ASN A 168 6.65 11.25 6.32
CA ASN A 168 7.45 10.79 7.44
C ASN A 168 6.61 10.83 8.72
N ILE A 169 6.44 9.69 9.39
CA ILE A 169 5.88 9.61 10.73
C ILE A 169 7.05 9.64 11.72
N TRP A 170 7.03 10.62 12.62
CA TRP A 170 8.19 10.92 13.46
C TRP A 170 8.40 9.85 14.54
N LYS A 171 9.67 9.65 14.95
CA LYS A 171 10.08 8.74 16.04
C LYS A 171 9.18 8.82 17.29
N LYS A 172 8.82 10.03 17.71
CA LYS A 172 7.95 10.25 18.88
C LYS A 172 6.54 9.63 18.76
N SER A 173 6.06 9.41 17.55
CA SER A 173 4.77 8.78 17.27
C SER A 173 4.88 7.26 17.15
N MET A 174 6.09 6.70 17.10
CA MET A 174 6.29 5.28 16.83
C MET A 174 5.69 4.35 17.89
N PRO A 175 5.75 4.63 19.21
CA PRO A 175 5.07 3.79 20.20
C PRO A 175 3.56 3.68 19.92
N LYS A 176 2.91 4.82 19.67
CA LYS A 176 1.48 4.88 19.33
C LYS A 176 1.18 4.21 18.00
N LEU A 177 2.00 4.44 16.98
CA LEU A 177 1.85 3.78 15.68
C LEU A 177 1.94 2.26 15.84
N ALA A 178 2.93 1.76 16.58
CA ALA A 178 3.13 0.34 16.79
C ALA A 178 1.94 -0.29 17.52
N GLU A 179 1.40 0.36 18.54
CA GLU A 179 0.17 -0.08 19.22
C GLU A 179 -1.01 -0.24 18.24
N ILE A 180 -1.20 0.74 17.34
CA ILE A 180 -2.30 0.75 16.36
C ILE A 180 -2.16 -0.38 15.33
N VAL A 181 -0.96 -0.58 14.78
CA VAL A 181 -0.80 -1.42 13.58
C VAL A 181 -0.22 -2.81 13.85
N LYS A 182 0.54 -3.01 14.92
CA LYS A 182 1.18 -4.30 15.25
C LYS A 182 0.19 -5.48 15.31
N PRO A 183 -1.05 -5.34 15.84
CA PRO A 183 -2.03 -6.43 15.84
C PRO A 183 -2.42 -6.94 14.45
N TYR A 184 -2.18 -6.15 13.41
CA TYR A 184 -2.60 -6.41 12.03
C TYR A 184 -1.43 -6.69 11.07
N MET A 185 -0.19 -6.66 11.57
CA MET A 185 1.00 -6.94 10.78
C MET A 185 1.40 -8.40 10.88
N ILE A 186 1.84 -8.97 9.75
CA ILE A 186 2.44 -10.30 9.76
C ILE A 186 3.84 -10.26 10.41
N PRO A 187 4.30 -11.34 11.05
CA PRO A 187 5.62 -11.39 11.69
C PRO A 187 6.76 -11.01 10.74
N GLU A 188 6.71 -11.43 9.48
CA GLU A 188 7.73 -11.19 8.47
C GLU A 188 7.84 -9.73 8.04
N MET A 189 6.86 -8.89 8.38
CA MET A 189 6.87 -7.44 8.14
C MET A 189 7.08 -6.62 9.41
N ALA A 190 7.19 -7.26 10.58
CA ALA A 190 7.38 -6.59 11.87
C ALA A 190 8.68 -5.77 11.95
N TYR A 191 9.70 -6.14 11.16
CA TYR A 191 10.97 -5.41 11.05
C TYR A 191 10.80 -3.93 10.66
N LYS A 192 9.69 -3.57 9.98
CA LYS A 192 9.38 -2.18 9.65
C LYS A 192 9.11 -1.31 10.90
N LEU A 193 8.81 -1.93 12.05
CA LEU A 193 8.55 -1.27 13.33
C LEU A 193 9.61 -1.58 14.41
N GLU A 194 10.54 -2.50 14.15
CA GLU A 194 11.55 -2.91 15.12
C GLU A 194 12.37 -1.73 15.66
N GLY A 195 12.76 -1.82 16.94
CA GLY A 195 13.49 -0.76 17.64
C GLY A 195 12.63 0.38 18.17
N TYR A 196 11.32 0.36 17.93
CA TYR A 196 10.37 1.32 18.51
C TYR A 196 9.25 0.65 19.34
N GLN A 197 9.32 -0.67 19.50
CA GLN A 197 8.46 -1.39 20.42
C GLN A 197 8.78 -0.90 21.84
N LEU A 198 7.73 -0.61 22.62
CA LEU A 198 7.90 -0.44 24.05
C LEU A 198 8.61 -1.71 24.55
N LEU A 199 9.77 -1.54 25.18
CA LEU A 199 10.26 -2.58 26.08
C LEU A 199 9.12 -2.80 27.06
N GLU A 200 8.39 -3.91 26.93
CA GLU A 200 7.61 -4.41 28.04
C GLU A 200 8.62 -4.56 29.17
N ARG A 201 8.56 -3.62 30.13
CA ARG A 201 9.26 -3.76 31.40
C ARG A 201 8.58 -4.93 32.09
N VAL A 202 9.11 -6.12 31.83
CA VAL A 202 8.94 -7.28 32.71
C VAL A 202 9.77 -7.01 33.97
#